data_AF-A0A6F9ZWH4-F1
#
_entry.id   AF-A0A6F9ZWH4-F1
#
_cell.length_a   1.000
_cell.length_b   1.000
_cell.length_c   1.000
_cell.angle_alpha   90.00
_cell.angle_beta   90.00
_cell.angle_gamma   90.00
#
_symmetry.space_group_name_H-M   'P 1'
#
loop_
_entity.id
_entity.type
_entity.pdbx_description
1 polymer ?
#
loop_
_entity_poly.entity_id
_entity_poly.type
_entity_poly.pdbx_seq_one_letter_code
_entity_poly.pdbx_strand_id
1 'polypeptide(L)'
;MPQVRKNRFIAAIYSFLVWGLGELYAGVNNLKIGIGIVLMIFWFIYLGAVSIVIPPVYVSVPIYLLFSLLSSFDAYRDAERFNIKVDLEEENRRSPGICPNCGTKLTGNPRFCPNCGHKLVE
;
A
#
# COMPACT_ATOMS: atom_id res chain seq x y z
N MET A 1 -8.85 12.08 -10.25
CA MET A 1 -7.66 11.48 -10.89
C MET A 1 -7.74 9.96 -10.72
N PRO A 2 -7.43 9.15 -11.75
CA PRO A 2 -7.32 7.70 -11.59
C PRO A 2 -6.17 7.39 -10.63
N GLN A 3 -6.42 6.56 -9.61
CA GLN A 3 -5.38 6.20 -8.64
C GLN A 3 -4.43 5.20 -9.32
N VAL A 4 -3.14 5.48 -9.29
CA VAL A 4 -2.14 4.60 -9.92
C VAL A 4 -1.98 3.34 -9.07
N ARG A 5 -2.32 2.17 -9.63
CA ARG A 5 -2.11 0.87 -8.99
C ARG A 5 -0.65 0.67 -8.61
N LYS A 6 -0.41 0.12 -7.43
CA LYS A 6 0.94 -0.18 -6.93
C LYS A 6 1.29 -1.65 -7.19
N ASN A 7 2.54 -1.92 -7.59
CA ASN A 7 2.98 -3.29 -7.79
C ASN A 7 3.38 -3.92 -6.45
N ARG A 8 2.60 -4.91 -6.01
CA ARG A 8 2.83 -5.64 -4.75
C ARG A 8 4.19 -6.32 -4.65
N PHE A 9 4.71 -6.81 -5.78
CA PHE A 9 6.02 -7.47 -5.81
C PHE A 9 7.16 -6.47 -5.59
N ILE A 10 7.04 -5.26 -6.14
CA ILE A 10 8.04 -4.19 -5.96
C ILE A 10 8.08 -3.76 -4.49
N ALA A 11 6.93 -3.63 -3.83
CA ALA A 11 6.87 -3.32 -2.39
C ALA A 11 7.57 -4.39 -1.55
N ALA A 12 7.34 -5.68 -1.85
CA ALA A 12 7.95 -6.80 -1.15
C ALA A 12 9.47 -6.87 -1.34
N ILE A 13 9.96 -6.65 -2.57
CA ILE A 13 11.38 -6.63 -2.91
C ILE A 13 12.09 -5.47 -2.20
N TYR A 14 11.48 -4.29 -2.17
CA TYR A 14 12.06 -3.14 -1.47
C TYR A 14 12.16 -3.35 0.04
N SER A 15 11.20 -4.03 0.67
CA SER A 15 11.33 -4.44 2.08
C SER A 15 12.49 -5.41 2.34
N PHE A 16 12.87 -6.21 1.34
CA PHE A 16 13.96 -7.17 1.46
C PHE A 16 15.34 -6.51 1.34
N LEU A 17 15.47 -5.50 0.48
CA LEU A 17 16.72 -4.77 0.24
C LEU A 17 17.14 -3.90 1.42
N VAL A 18 16.18 -3.16 2.00
CA VAL A 18 16.41 -2.25 3.11
C VAL A 18 15.16 -2.23 3.96
N TRP A 19 15.32 -2.40 5.27
CA TRP A 19 14.18 -2.30 6.18
C TRP A 19 13.50 -0.93 6.06
N GLY A 20 12.17 -0.97 5.91
CA GLY A 20 11.33 0.22 5.79
C GLY A 20 11.12 0.75 4.37
N LEU A 21 11.91 0.34 3.39
CA LEU A 21 11.82 0.85 2.01
C LEU A 21 10.53 0.40 1.30
N GLY A 22 10.08 -0.83 1.54
CA GLY A 22 8.81 -1.33 0.99
C GLY A 22 7.58 -0.67 1.61
N GLU A 23 7.61 -0.33 2.90
CA GLU A 23 6.53 0.43 3.56
C GLU A 23 6.45 1.86 3.02
N LEU A 24 7.60 2.48 2.75
CA LEU A 24 7.70 3.80 2.12
C LEU A 24 7.12 3.78 0.71
N TYR A 25 7.41 2.74 -0.08
CA TYR A 25 6.87 2.55 -1.43
C TYR A 25 5.36 2.29 -1.41
N ALA A 26 4.90 1.38 -0.53
CA ALA A 26 3.49 1.05 -0.37
C ALA A 26 2.67 2.29 0.03
N GLY A 27 3.22 3.16 0.90
CA GLY A 27 2.74 4.53 1.14
C GLY A 27 1.24 4.64 1.37
N VAL A 28 0.64 3.66 2.05
CA VAL A 28 -0.82 3.53 2.17
C VAL A 28 -1.38 4.54 3.18
N ASN A 29 -0.62 4.85 4.22
CA ASN A 29 -1.01 5.75 5.30
C ASN A 29 0.24 6.46 5.84
N ASN A 30 0.07 7.71 6.29
CA ASN A 30 1.13 8.53 6.86
C ASN A 30 1.85 7.85 8.04
N LEU A 31 1.10 7.06 8.83
CA LEU A 31 1.66 6.27 9.93
C LEU A 31 2.65 5.21 9.44
N LYS A 32 2.31 4.46 8.39
CA LYS A 32 3.18 3.41 7.83
C LYS A 32 4.41 3.99 7.15
N ILE A 33 4.26 5.15 6.50
CA ILE A 33 5.41 5.91 5.97
C ILE A 33 6.36 6.29 7.11
N GLY A 34 5.82 6.76 8.25
CA GLY A 34 6.61 7.07 9.45
C GLY A 34 7.34 5.85 10.02
N ILE A 35 6.67 4.70 10.13
CA ILE A 35 7.28 3.44 10.58
C ILE A 35 8.42 3.04 9.63
N GLY A 36 8.20 3.12 8.31
CA GLY A 36 9.22 2.84 7.31
C GLY A 36 10.47 3.74 7.45
N ILE A 37 10.29 5.04 7.69
CA ILE A 37 11.42 5.97 7.94
C ILE A 37 12.20 5.57 9.19
N VAL A 38 11.50 5.25 10.28
CA VAL A 38 12.13 4.85 11.55
C VAL A 38 12.93 3.56 11.36
N LEU A 39 12.35 2.54 10.72
CA LEU A 39 13.03 1.29 10.41
C LEU A 39 14.25 1.50 9.51
N MET A 40 14.16 2.42 8.55
CA MET A 40 15.27 2.79 7.68
C MET A 40 16.42 3.46 8.47
N ILE A 41 16.11 4.34 9.42
CA ILE A 41 17.13 4.96 10.30
C ILE A 41 17.81 3.88 11.15
N PHE A 42 17.04 2.99 11.77
CA PHE A 42 17.59 1.87 12.56
C PHE A 42 18.50 0.96 11.73
N TRP A 43 18.13 0.69 10.47
CA TRP A 43 18.95 -0.10 9.54
C TRP A 43 20.32 0.53 9.27
N PHE A 44 20.38 1.83 8.99
CA PHE A 44 21.65 2.53 8.78
C PHE A 44 22.52 2.59 10.05
N ILE A 45 21.90 2.78 11.22
CA ILE A 45 22.60 2.71 12.51
C ILE A 45 23.19 1.31 12.71
N TYR A 46 22.44 0.26 12.40
CA TYR A 46 22.92 -1.13 12.49
C TYR A 46 24.10 -1.39 11.54
N LEU A 47 24.03 -0.97 10.27
CA LEU A 47 25.13 -1.08 9.32
C LEU A 47 26.41 -0.39 9.81
N GLY A 48 26.28 0.81 10.40
CA GLY A 48 27.39 1.53 11.00
C GLY A 48 27.97 0.82 12.22
N ALA A 49 27.12 0.30 13.10
CA ALA A 49 27.53 -0.39 14.32
C ALA A 49 28.23 -1.73 14.04
N VAL A 50 27.75 -2.51 13.06
CA VAL A 50 28.36 -3.78 12.60
C VAL A 50 29.77 -3.57 12.06
N SER A 51 30.08 -2.37 11.54
CA SER A 51 31.42 -2.06 11.02
C SER A 51 32.45 -1.79 12.13
N ILE A 52 32.01 -1.51 13.37
CA ILE A 52 32.88 -1.09 14.50
C ILE A 52 33.01 -2.20 15.54
N VAL A 53 31.90 -2.85 15.86
CA VAL A 53 31.85 -3.98 16.81
C VAL A 53 31.77 -5.23 15.95
N ILE A 54 32.59 -6.25 16.19
CA ILE A 54 32.34 -7.61 15.67
C ILE A 54 31.31 -8.21 16.65
N PRO A 55 29.99 -8.11 16.42
CA PRO A 55 29.05 -8.86 17.22
C PRO A 55 29.13 -10.30 16.68
N PRO A 56 28.51 -11.29 17.32
CA PRO A 56 28.32 -12.57 16.67
C PRO A 56 27.32 -12.36 15.52
N VAL A 57 27.83 -12.02 14.33
CA VAL A 57 27.05 -11.78 13.09
C VAL A 57 26.07 -12.93 12.83
N TYR A 58 26.42 -14.12 13.28
CA TYR A 58 25.62 -15.35 13.23
C TYR A 58 24.32 -15.29 14.04
N VAL A 59 24.23 -14.48 15.10
CA VAL A 59 22.99 -14.34 15.91
C VAL A 59 22.07 -13.27 15.34
N SER A 60 22.63 -12.19 14.79
CA SER A 60 21.83 -11.10 14.26
C SER A 60 21.20 -11.44 12.90
N VAL A 61 21.94 -12.13 12.01
CA VAL A 61 21.46 -12.54 10.68
C VAL A 61 20.11 -13.26 10.69
N PRO A 62 19.87 -14.31 11.51
CA PRO A 62 18.57 -14.99 11.52
C PRO A 62 17.44 -14.08 12.01
N ILE A 63 17.71 -13.17 12.96
CA ILE A 63 16.73 -12.17 13.43
C ILE A 63 16.39 -11.19 12.31
N TYR A 64 17.39 -10.73 11.55
CA TYR A 64 17.19 -9.84 10.40
C TYR A 64 16.41 -10.50 9.28
N LEU A 65 16.73 -11.76 8.96
CA LEU A 65 15.99 -12.54 7.96
C LEU A 65 14.54 -12.75 8.38
N LEU A 66 14.30 -13.12 9.65
CA LEU A 66 12.95 -13.31 10.18
C LEU A 66 12.12 -12.02 10.05
N PHE A 67 12.66 -10.90 10.53
CA PHE A 67 11.93 -9.63 10.47
C PHE A 67 11.80 -9.11 9.03
N SER A 68 12.81 -9.30 8.17
CA SER A 68 12.72 -8.95 6.74
C SER A 68 11.58 -9.70 6.04
N LEU A 69 11.42 -11.00 6.33
CA LEU A 69 10.29 -11.79 5.82
C LEU A 69 8.94 -11.27 6.36
N LEU A 70 8.86 -10.93 7.64
CA LEU A 70 7.64 -10.38 8.25
C LEU A 70 7.26 -9.03 7.62
N SER A 71 8.20 -8.10 7.47
CA SER A 71 7.97 -6.80 6.82
C SER A 71 7.68 -6.94 5.32
N SER A 72 8.28 -7.90 4.64
CA SER A 72 7.97 -8.19 3.23
C SER A 72 6.53 -8.67 3.05
N PHE A 73 6.06 -9.56 3.93
CA PHE A 73 4.68 -10.01 3.92
C PHE A 73 3.69 -8.89 4.22
N ASP A 74 4.00 -8.02 5.19
CA ASP A 74 3.10 -6.91 5.53
C ASP A 74 3.04 -5.84 4.41
N ALA A 75 4.19 -5.51 3.81
CA ALA A 75 4.26 -4.60 2.66
C ALA A 75 3.52 -5.14 1.43
N TYR A 76 3.61 -6.45 1.17
CA TYR A 76 2.85 -7.12 0.11
C TYR A 76 1.33 -6.98 0.37
N ARG A 77 0.89 -7.31 1.59
CA ARG A 77 -0.52 -7.26 2.00
C ARG A 77 -1.08 -5.85 1.93
N ASP A 78 -0.28 -4.84 2.27
CA ASP A 78 -0.68 -3.45 2.19
C ASP A 78 -0.87 -2.97 0.75
N ALA A 79 0.06 -3.31 -0.14
CA ALA A 79 -0.06 -2.96 -1.55
C ALA A 79 -1.30 -3.60 -2.19
N GLU A 80 -1.60 -4.86 -1.84
CA GLU A 80 -2.81 -5.55 -2.30
C GLU A 80 -4.09 -4.90 -1.77
N ARG A 81 -4.14 -4.57 -0.47
CA ARG A 81 -5.30 -3.86 0.10
C ARG A 81 -5.52 -2.49 -0.53
N PHE A 82 -4.46 -1.78 -0.87
CA PHE A 82 -4.58 -0.51 -1.58
C PHE A 82 -5.21 -0.69 -2.96
N ASN A 83 -4.73 -1.66 -3.75
CA ASN A 83 -5.30 -1.93 -5.08
C ASN A 83 -6.79 -2.33 -5.00
N ILE A 84 -7.18 -3.16 -4.03
CA ILE A 84 -8.60 -3.53 -3.82
C ILE A 84 -9.46 -2.29 -3.55
N LYS A 85 -8.99 -1.36 -2.72
CA LYS A 85 -9.74 -0.11 -2.45
C LYS A 85 -9.89 0.74 -3.71
N VAL A 86 -8.84 0.84 -4.53
CA VAL A 86 -8.88 1.55 -5.81
C VAL A 86 -9.90 0.91 -6.75
N ASP A 87 -9.92 -0.42 -6.85
CA ASP A 87 -10.88 -1.13 -7.71
C ASP A 87 -12.33 -0.89 -7.24
N LEU A 88 -12.59 -0.91 -5.93
CA LEU A 88 -13.91 -0.58 -5.35
C LEU A 88 -14.32 0.88 -5.61
N GLU A 89 -13.39 1.83 -5.49
CA GLU A 89 -13.64 3.24 -5.80
C GLU A 89 -13.86 3.46 -7.32
N GLU A 90 -13.19 2.72 -8.19
CA GLU A 90 -13.43 2.74 -9.63
C GLU A 90 -14.79 2.14 -10.00
N GLU A 91 -15.17 1.02 -9.38
CA GLU A 91 -16.49 0.42 -9.57
C GLU A 91 -17.61 1.35 -9.11
N ASN A 92 -17.48 1.93 -7.92
CA ASN A 92 -18.46 2.88 -7.39
C ASN A 92 -18.56 4.16 -8.26
N ARG A 93 -17.45 4.60 -8.87
CA ARG A 93 -17.45 5.70 -9.84
C ARG A 93 -18.15 5.33 -11.16
N ARG A 94 -18.04 4.09 -11.62
CA ARG A 94 -18.75 3.63 -12.83
C ARG A 94 -20.24 3.43 -12.58
N SER A 95 -20.57 2.85 -11.44
CA SER A 95 -21.90 2.37 -11.10
C SER A 95 -22.32 2.85 -9.71
N PRO A 96 -22.52 4.16 -9.50
CA PRO A 96 -22.92 4.68 -8.20
C PRO A 96 -24.31 4.11 -7.86
N GLY A 97 -24.46 3.48 -6.68
CA GLY A 97 -25.75 2.86 -6.29
C GLY A 97 -26.91 3.86 -6.12
N ILE A 98 -26.61 5.15 -6.05
CA ILE A 98 -27.57 6.25 -5.86
C ILE A 98 -27.15 7.42 -6.75
N CYS A 99 -28.11 8.03 -7.43
CA CYS A 99 -27.85 9.22 -8.24
C CYS A 99 -27.53 10.43 -7.32
N PRO A 100 -26.40 11.12 -7.50
CA PRO A 100 -26.04 12.28 -6.68
C PRO A 100 -26.94 13.50 -6.92
N ASN A 101 -27.63 13.58 -8.06
CA ASN A 101 -28.49 14.72 -8.40
C ASN A 101 -29.93 14.57 -7.87
N CYS A 102 -30.53 13.38 -8.01
CA CYS A 102 -31.95 13.16 -7.68
C CYS A 102 -32.20 12.14 -6.56
N GLY A 103 -31.15 11.50 -6.01
CA GLY A 103 -31.28 10.51 -4.95
C GLY A 103 -31.94 9.19 -5.36
N THR A 104 -32.25 9.00 -6.65
CA THR A 104 -32.88 7.76 -7.14
C THR A 104 -31.87 6.61 -7.06
N LYS A 105 -32.31 5.44 -6.58
CA LYS A 105 -31.49 4.21 -6.60
C LYS A 105 -31.22 3.77 -8.04
N LEU A 106 -29.97 3.51 -8.34
CA LEU A 106 -29.52 3.08 -9.65
C LEU A 106 -29.26 1.57 -9.61
N THR A 107 -29.73 0.85 -10.62
CA THR A 107 -29.54 -0.60 -10.74
C THR A 107 -28.63 -0.90 -11.93
N GLY A 108 -27.67 -1.81 -11.73
CA GLY A 108 -26.64 -2.10 -12.73
C GLY A 108 -25.70 -0.92 -12.94
N ASN A 109 -25.12 -0.79 -14.14
CA ASN A 109 -24.10 0.21 -14.49
C ASN A 109 -24.64 1.25 -15.51
N PRO A 110 -25.66 2.08 -15.17
CA PRO A 110 -26.29 3.00 -16.11
C PRO A 110 -25.39 4.21 -16.40
N ARG A 111 -25.23 4.57 -17.68
CA ARG A 111 -24.43 5.75 -18.07
C ARG A 111 -25.07 7.09 -17.72
N PHE A 112 -26.40 7.10 -17.68
CA PHE A 112 -27.23 8.24 -17.35
C PHE A 112 -28.29 7.83 -16.36
N CYS A 113 -28.69 8.72 -15.47
CA CYS A 113 -29.79 8.47 -14.56
C CYS A 113 -31.11 8.37 -15.34
N PRO A 114 -31.90 7.27 -15.20
CA PRO A 114 -33.17 7.10 -15.90
C PRO A 114 -34.27 8.07 -15.45
N ASN A 115 -34.10 8.72 -14.28
CA ASN A 115 -35.08 9.67 -13.74
C ASN A 115 -34.75 11.12 -14.13
N CYS A 116 -33.51 11.58 -13.90
CA CYS A 116 -33.14 12.99 -14.09
C CYS A 116 -32.20 13.26 -15.28
N GLY A 117 -31.76 12.25 -16.02
CA GLY A 117 -30.87 12.40 -17.18
C GLY A 117 -29.42 12.78 -16.83
N HIS A 118 -29.06 12.89 -15.55
CA HIS A 118 -27.70 13.23 -15.12
C HIS A 118 -26.69 12.16 -15.56
N LYS A 119 -25.54 12.58 -16.11
CA LYS A 119 -24.45 11.70 -16.53
C LYS A 119 -23.72 11.15 -15.30
N LEU A 120 -23.58 9.82 -15.19
CA LEU A 120 -23.05 9.16 -13.98
C LEU A 120 -21.60 8.68 -14.17
N VAL A 121 -21.24 8.29 -15.38
CA VAL A 121 -19.86 8.01 -15.78
C VAL A 121 -19.28 9.25 -16.43
N GLU A 122 -18.17 9.75 -15.90
CA GLU A 122 -17.37 10.80 -16.53
C GLU A 122 -16.58 10.24 -17.72
#